data_AF-A0A3B9M7W9-F1
#
_entry.id   AF-A0A3B9M7W9-F1
#
_cell.length_a   1.000
_cell.length_b   1.000
_cell.length_c   1.000
_cell.angle_alpha   90.00
_cell.angle_beta   90.00
_cell.angle_gamma   90.00
#
_symmetry.space_group_name_H-M   'P 1'
#
loop_
_entity.id
_entity.type
_entity.pdbx_description
1 polymer ?
#
loop_
_entity_poly.entity_id
_entity_poly.type
_entity_poly.pdbx_seq_one_letter_code
_entity_poly.pdbx_strand_id
1 'polypeptide(L)'
;ADDVIGTLARIAEERGHAVTIVSGDLDCLQLVTESVEAMVPRRGITDTFMYGPDQVRQRYGFEPAQLIDFKALRGDTSDNIPGVPGVGDKTAAKLVQDFGSVEAILERVEELPEGRLKNNLKEHAD
;
A
#
# COMPACT_ATOMS: atom_id res chain seq x y z
N ALA A 1 13.54 -9.52 -2.23
CA ALA A 1 14.25 -8.88 -3.36
C ALA A 1 13.94 -7.39 -3.43
N ASP A 2 12.88 -7.00 -2.72
CA ASP A 2 12.18 -5.72 -2.82
C ASP A 2 13.03 -4.57 -2.29
N ASP A 3 13.81 -4.79 -1.23
CA ASP A 3 14.75 -3.78 -0.72
C ASP A 3 15.80 -3.36 -1.76
N VAL A 4 16.30 -4.33 -2.53
CA VAL A 4 17.27 -4.07 -3.59
C VAL A 4 16.60 -3.32 -4.75
N ILE A 5 15.39 -3.74 -5.14
CA ILE A 5 14.61 -3.08 -6.19
C ILE A 5 14.31 -1.64 -5.80
N GLY A 6 13.77 -1.41 -4.60
CA GLY A 6 13.44 -0.07 -4.09
C GLY A 6 14.68 0.82 -3.97
N THR A 7 15.80 0.27 -3.48
CA THR A 7 17.07 1.00 -3.39
C THR A 7 17.55 1.44 -4.77
N LEU A 8 17.56 0.54 -5.75
CA LEU A 8 18.01 0.84 -7.11
C LEU A 8 17.06 1.79 -7.86
N ALA A 9 15.75 1.61 -7.69
CA ALA A 9 14.74 2.48 -8.28
C ALA A 9 14.92 3.92 -7.80
N ARG A 10 15.05 4.12 -6.48
CA ARG A 10 15.28 5.44 -5.88
C ARG A 10 16.59 6.08 -6.38
N ILE A 11 17.69 5.33 -6.40
CA ILE A 11 18.98 5.86 -6.89
C ILE A 11 18.90 6.26 -8.37
N ALA A 12 18.18 5.50 -9.19
CA ALA A 12 18.01 5.79 -10.61
C ALA A 12 17.12 7.03 -10.81
N GLU A 13 16.02 7.14 -10.07
CA GLU A 13 15.14 8.32 -10.06
C GLU A 13 15.89 9.58 -9.63
N GLU A 14 16.68 9.53 -8.55
CA GLU A 14 17.52 10.64 -8.08
C GLU A 14 18.55 11.09 -9.13
N ARG A 15 18.91 10.21 -10.08
CA ARG A 15 19.77 10.50 -11.23
C ARG A 15 19.01 10.98 -12.47
N GLY A 16 17.69 11.15 -12.36
CA GLY A 16 16.82 11.61 -13.45
C GLY A 16 16.50 10.53 -14.48
N HIS A 17 16.62 9.24 -14.12
CA HIS A 17 16.22 8.14 -15.00
C HIS A 17 14.77 7.73 -14.75
N ALA A 18 14.04 7.45 -15.82
CA ALA A 18 12.77 6.74 -15.75
C ALA A 18 13.04 5.26 -15.42
N VAL A 19 12.24 4.69 -14.51
CA VAL A 19 12.39 3.33 -14.02
C VAL A 19 11.12 2.53 -14.27
N THR A 20 11.27 1.29 -14.73
CA THR A 20 10.18 0.32 -14.80
C THR A 20 10.53 -0.88 -13.92
N ILE A 21 9.75 -1.11 -12.88
CA ILE A 21 9.84 -2.29 -12.03
C ILE A 21 8.97 -3.39 -12.65
N VAL A 22 9.56 -4.55 -12.96
CA VAL A 22 8.81 -5.69 -13.49
C VAL A 22 8.65 -6.72 -12.38
N SER A 23 7.44 -6.87 -11.85
CA SER A 23 7.13 -7.82 -10.78
C SER A 23 5.70 -8.33 -10.85
N GLY A 24 5.49 -9.59 -10.46
CA GLY A 24 4.15 -10.13 -10.21
C GLY A 24 3.59 -9.75 -8.83
N ASP A 25 4.46 -9.26 -7.95
CA ASP A 25 4.12 -8.80 -6.62
C ASP A 25 3.58 -7.36 -6.68
N LEU A 26 2.42 -7.13 -6.08
CA LEU A 26 1.78 -5.80 -6.02
C LEU A 26 2.41 -4.91 -4.96
N ASP A 27 3.34 -5.42 -4.17
CA ASP A 27 4.02 -4.66 -3.12
C ASP A 27 4.91 -3.58 -3.70
N CYS A 28 5.44 -3.82 -4.90
CA CYS A 28 6.21 -2.82 -5.64
C CYS A 28 5.40 -1.57 -6.00
N LEU A 29 4.07 -1.62 -5.94
CA LEU A 29 3.23 -0.44 -6.20
C LEU A 29 3.48 0.69 -5.20
N GLN A 30 4.00 0.39 -4.00
CA GLN A 30 4.38 1.43 -3.03
C GLN A 30 5.54 2.32 -3.51
N LEU A 31 6.35 1.82 -4.46
CA LEU A 31 7.54 2.49 -4.99
C LEU A 31 7.23 3.37 -6.22
N VAL A 32 5.98 3.36 -6.68
CA VAL A 32 5.57 4.06 -7.91
C VAL A 32 5.51 5.57 -7.66
N THR A 33 6.10 6.32 -8.58
CA THR A 33 6.17 7.79 -8.59
C THR A 33 5.89 8.29 -10.02
N GLU A 34 6.04 9.60 -10.26
CA GLU A 34 5.98 10.15 -11.62
C GLU A 34 7.13 9.65 -12.53
N SER A 35 8.24 9.15 -11.96
CA SER A 35 9.40 8.64 -12.71
C SER A 35 9.60 7.13 -12.56
N VAL A 36 8.84 6.47 -11.70
CA VAL A 36 8.92 5.03 -11.43
C VAL A 36 7.56 4.39 -11.68
N GLU A 37 7.47 3.49 -12.64
CA GLU A 37 6.26 2.72 -12.95
C GLU A 37 6.47 1.23 -12.66
N ALA A 38 5.38 0.50 -12.39
CA ALA A 38 5.40 -0.94 -12.17
C ALA A 38 4.65 -1.69 -13.29
N MET A 39 5.32 -2.63 -13.95
CA MET A 39 4.75 -3.55 -14.92
C MET A 39 4.38 -4.87 -14.24
N VAL A 40 3.07 -5.12 -14.11
CA VAL A 40 2.53 -6.33 -13.46
C VAL A 40 1.92 -7.28 -14.49
N PRO A 41 2.39 -8.53 -14.59
CA PRO A 41 1.75 -9.57 -15.40
C PRO A 41 0.35 -9.93 -14.86
N ARG A 42 -0.68 -9.87 -15.72
CA ARG A 42 -2.06 -10.28 -15.37
C ARG A 42 -2.33 -11.74 -15.70
N ARG A 43 -1.89 -12.20 -16.87
CA ARG A 43 -2.05 -13.59 -17.34
C ARG A 43 -0.84 -14.00 -18.19
N GLY A 44 0.18 -14.53 -17.53
CA GLY A 44 1.46 -14.82 -18.17
C GLY A 44 2.19 -13.55 -18.59
N ILE A 45 3.31 -13.69 -19.32
CA ILE A 45 4.22 -12.58 -19.63
C ILE A 45 3.67 -11.70 -20.79
N THR A 46 2.68 -12.17 -21.52
CA THR A 46 2.12 -11.47 -22.70
C THR A 46 1.00 -10.49 -22.38
N ASP A 47 0.32 -10.63 -21.23
CA ASP A 47 -0.69 -9.67 -20.76
C ASP A 47 -0.16 -8.98 -19.50
N THR A 48 0.34 -7.77 -19.67
CA THR A 48 0.85 -6.93 -18.59
C THR A 48 -0.03 -5.69 -18.38
N PHE A 49 0.09 -5.08 -17.20
CA PHE A 49 -0.52 -3.81 -16.87
C PHE A 49 0.53 -2.90 -16.23
N MET A 50 0.56 -1.64 -16.68
CA MET A 50 1.42 -0.61 -16.12
C MET A 50 0.68 0.13 -15.02
N TYR A 51 1.31 0.23 -13.85
CA TYR A 51 0.87 1.06 -12.74
C TYR A 51 1.80 2.25 -12.60
N GLY A 52 1.24 3.44 -12.84
CA GLY A 52 1.71 4.71 -12.32
C GLY A 52 0.85 5.18 -11.13
N PRO A 53 1.11 6.37 -10.58
CA PRO A 53 0.38 6.90 -9.42
C PRO A 53 -1.14 6.96 -9.65
N ASP A 54 -1.57 7.34 -10.86
CA ASP A 54 -2.99 7.39 -11.24
C ASP A 54 -3.68 6.04 -11.19
N GLN A 55 -3.03 4.97 -11.66
CA GLN A 55 -3.61 3.64 -11.64
C GLN A 55 -3.71 3.10 -10.22
N VAL A 56 -2.75 3.44 -9.35
CA VAL A 56 -2.82 3.11 -7.92
C VAL A 56 -3.99 3.85 -7.27
N ARG A 57 -4.11 5.17 -7.49
CA ARG A 57 -5.26 5.97 -7.02
C ARG A 57 -6.59 5.42 -7.52
N GLN A 58 -6.69 5.04 -8.79
CA GLN A 58 -7.91 4.47 -9.36
C GLN A 58 -8.28 3.14 -8.70
N ARG A 59 -7.28 2.30 -8.40
CA ARG A 59 -7.48 0.96 -7.83
C ARG A 59 -7.82 0.99 -6.35
N TYR A 60 -7.15 1.84 -5.57
CA TYR A 60 -7.21 1.83 -4.10
C TYR A 60 -7.86 3.07 -3.49
N GLY A 61 -7.91 4.17 -4.23
CA GLY A 61 -8.46 5.46 -3.78
C GLY A 61 -7.51 6.29 -2.93
N PHE A 62 -6.23 5.91 -2.82
CA PHE A 62 -5.20 6.59 -2.05
C PHE A 62 -3.85 6.58 -2.80
N GLU A 63 -2.86 7.31 -2.30
CA GLU A 63 -1.54 7.44 -2.93
C GLU A 63 -0.65 6.19 -2.79
N PRO A 64 0.29 5.93 -3.73
CA PRO A 64 1.23 4.81 -3.64
C PRO A 64 1.90 4.61 -2.28
N ALA A 65 2.37 5.68 -1.65
CA ALA A 65 3.03 5.63 -0.34
C ALA A 65 2.13 5.04 0.77
N GLN A 66 0.81 5.20 0.65
CA GLN A 66 -0.17 4.75 1.64
C GLN A 66 -0.53 3.26 1.50
N LEU A 67 0.04 2.56 0.50
CA LEU A 67 -0.15 1.12 0.35
C LEU A 67 0.40 0.35 1.56
N ILE A 68 1.43 0.89 2.22
CA ILE A 68 2.05 0.34 3.42
C ILE A 68 1.05 0.38 4.58
N ASP A 69 0.44 1.55 4.83
CA ASP A 69 -0.59 1.73 5.87
C ASP A 69 -1.80 0.82 5.63
N PHE A 70 -2.22 0.71 4.38
CA PHE A 70 -3.32 -0.17 3.98
C PHE A 70 -3.03 -1.64 4.31
N LYS A 71 -1.80 -2.10 4.04
CA LYS A 71 -1.34 -3.45 4.37
C LYS A 71 -1.20 -3.66 5.87
N ALA A 72 -0.66 -2.69 6.60
CA ALA A 72 -0.55 -2.76 8.06
C ALA A 72 -1.92 -2.96 8.73
N LEU A 73 -2.96 -2.30 8.21
CA LEU A 73 -4.32 -2.45 8.73
C LEU A 73 -4.97 -3.79 8.37
N ARG A 74 -4.90 -4.20 7.10
CA ARG A 74 -5.64 -5.36 6.59
C ARG A 74 -4.89 -6.69 6.76
N GLY A 75 -3.58 -6.63 6.94
CA GLY A 75 -2.66 -7.75 6.87
C GLY A 75 -2.27 -8.15 5.43
N ASP A 76 -1.44 -9.18 5.36
CA ASP A 76 -1.01 -9.80 4.11
C ASP A 76 -1.07 -11.32 4.21
N THR A 77 -2.07 -11.94 3.57
CA THR A 77 -2.25 -13.40 3.60
C THR A 77 -1.13 -14.14 2.86
N SER A 78 -0.54 -13.55 1.81
CA SER A 78 0.57 -14.16 1.05
C SER A 78 1.80 -14.34 1.94
N ASP A 79 2.06 -13.33 2.77
CA ASP A 79 3.20 -13.30 3.70
C ASP A 79 2.85 -13.78 5.11
N ASN A 80 1.63 -14.30 5.31
CA ASN A 80 1.14 -14.75 6.61
C ASN A 80 1.23 -13.68 7.71
N ILE A 81 1.01 -12.41 7.33
CA ILE A 81 0.96 -11.26 8.22
C ILE A 81 -0.50 -11.02 8.61
N PRO A 82 -0.89 -11.21 9.89
CA PRO A 82 -2.24 -10.92 10.32
C PRO A 82 -2.50 -9.41 10.31
N GLY A 83 -3.70 -9.01 9.89
CA GLY A 83 -4.19 -7.64 10.04
C GLY A 83 -4.96 -7.42 11.32
N VAL A 84 -5.45 -6.20 11.51
CA VAL A 84 -6.35 -5.86 12.61
C VAL A 84 -7.66 -6.65 12.45
N PRO A 85 -8.11 -7.42 13.46
CA PRO A 85 -9.33 -8.22 13.34
C PRO A 85 -10.54 -7.37 12.94
N GLY A 86 -11.28 -7.83 11.93
CA GLY A 86 -12.46 -7.11 11.42
C GLY A 86 -12.13 -5.95 10.47
N VAL A 87 -10.85 -5.70 10.17
CA VAL A 87 -10.42 -4.72 9.16
C VAL A 87 -10.06 -5.45 7.87
N GLY A 88 -10.98 -5.45 6.91
CA GLY A 88 -10.71 -5.92 5.54
C GLY A 88 -10.47 -4.76 4.57
N ASP A 89 -10.26 -5.07 3.30
CA ASP A 89 -9.90 -4.12 2.23
C ASP A 89 -10.72 -2.82 2.23
N LYS A 90 -12.04 -2.91 2.34
CA LYS A 90 -12.91 -1.72 2.33
C LYS A 90 -12.68 -0.82 3.54
N THR A 91 -12.54 -1.42 4.73
CA THR A 91 -12.35 -0.67 5.97
C THR A 91 -10.95 -0.06 6.02
N ALA A 92 -9.92 -0.83 5.64
CA ALA A 92 -8.55 -0.35 5.56
C ALA A 92 -8.42 0.81 4.58
N ALA A 93 -8.95 0.67 3.36
CA ALA A 93 -8.89 1.74 2.35
C ALA A 93 -9.60 3.01 2.83
N LYS A 94 -10.78 2.86 3.46
CA LYS A 94 -11.49 4.01 4.04
C LYS A 94 -10.68 4.71 5.13
N LEU A 95 -10.11 3.96 6.07
CA LEU A 95 -9.30 4.54 7.15
C LEU A 95 -8.08 5.29 6.59
N VAL A 96 -7.38 4.70 5.62
CA VAL A 96 -6.24 5.35 4.96
C VAL A 96 -6.66 6.62 4.20
N GLN A 97 -7.80 6.59 3.51
CA GLN A 97 -8.34 7.77 2.83
C GLN A 97 -8.74 8.89 3.81
N ASP A 98 -9.36 8.52 4.93
CA ASP A 98 -9.90 9.48 5.91
C ASP A 98 -8.78 10.09 6.79
N PHE A 99 -7.74 9.32 7.10
CA PHE A 99 -6.72 9.70 8.10
C PHE A 99 -5.30 9.83 7.55
N GLY A 100 -4.99 9.26 6.39
CA GLY A 100 -3.68 9.36 5.76
C GLY A 100 -2.74 8.20 6.10
N SER A 101 -2.45 7.98 7.39
CA SER A 101 -1.52 6.93 7.85
C SER A 101 -2.02 6.18 9.09
N VAL A 102 -1.40 5.04 9.41
CA VAL A 102 -1.69 4.28 10.63
C VAL A 102 -1.45 5.11 11.88
N GLU A 103 -0.37 5.88 11.93
CA GLU A 103 -0.05 6.76 13.07
C GLU A 103 -1.16 7.78 13.27
N ALA A 104 -1.62 8.43 12.19
CA ALA A 104 -2.71 9.40 12.25
C ALA A 104 -4.04 8.77 12.69
N ILE A 105 -4.30 7.50 12.31
CA ILE A 105 -5.48 6.75 12.78
C ILE A 105 -5.39 6.50 14.29
N LEU A 106 -4.22 6.10 14.78
CA LEU A 106 -4.01 5.79 16.20
C LEU A 106 -4.06 7.04 17.08
N GLU A 107 -3.45 8.14 16.64
CA GLU A 107 -3.50 9.44 17.33
C GLU A 107 -4.94 9.98 17.45
N ARG A 108 -5.78 9.69 16.46
CA ARG A 108 -7.16 10.17 16.37
C ARG A 108 -8.19 9.06 16.57
N VAL A 109 -7.79 7.94 17.15
CA VAL A 109 -8.65 6.75 17.33
C VAL A 109 -9.89 7.06 18.16
N GLU A 110 -9.83 8.11 19.00
CA GLU A 110 -10.97 8.55 19.81
C GLU A 110 -12.10 9.19 19.00
N GLU A 111 -11.83 9.70 17.79
CA GLU A 111 -12.84 10.26 16.88
C GLU A 111 -13.69 9.18 16.22
N LEU A 112 -13.23 7.91 16.23
CA LEU A 112 -13.97 6.81 15.65
C LEU A 112 -15.21 6.47 16.51
N PRO A 113 -16.31 6.02 15.89
CA PRO A 113 -17.47 5.55 16.63
C PRO A 113 -17.12 4.43 17.62
N GLU A 114 -17.75 4.47 18.79
CA GLU A 114 -17.64 3.40 19.78
C GLU A 114 -18.03 2.04 19.17
N GLY A 115 -17.19 1.03 19.36
CA GLY A 115 -17.43 -0.30 18.83
C GLY A 115 -16.17 -1.15 18.63
N ARG A 116 -16.36 -2.34 18.05
CA ARG A 116 -15.29 -3.34 17.86
C ARG A 116 -14.11 -2.80 17.05
N LEU A 117 -14.35 -1.99 16.02
CA LEU A 117 -13.28 -1.42 15.20
C LEU A 117 -12.33 -0.56 16.06
N LYS A 118 -12.88 0.38 16.82
CA LYS A 118 -12.12 1.28 17.71
C LYS A 118 -11.33 0.48 18.75
N ASN A 119 -11.95 -0.52 19.37
CA ASN A 119 -11.29 -1.37 20.36
C ASN A 119 -10.15 -2.18 19.73
N ASN A 120 -10.38 -2.82 18.58
CA ASN A 120 -9.36 -3.62 17.92
C ASN A 120 -8.17 -2.76 17.46
N LEU A 121 -8.40 -1.54 16.96
CA LEU A 121 -7.30 -0.63 16.61
C LEU A 121 -6.45 -0.25 17.81
N LYS A 122 -7.03 -0.11 19.01
CA LYS A 122 -6.29 0.15 20.25
C LYS A 122 -5.56 -1.09 20.77
N GLU A 123 -6.21 -2.26 20.71
CA GLU A 123 -5.65 -3.52 21.19
C GLU A 123 -4.48 -4.02 20.32
N HIS A 124 -4.46 -3.64 19.05
CA HIS A 124 -3.45 -4.02 18.06
C HIS A 124 -2.60 -2.83 17.60
N ALA A 125 -2.34 -1.87 18.48
CA ALA A 125 -1.53 -0.68 18.18
C ALA A 125 -0.02 -0.93 18.22
N ASP A 126 0.43 -2.00 18.90
CA ASP A 126 1.82 -2.46 19.01
C ASP A 126 2.11 -3.62 18.04
#